data_AF-A0AAC9K881-F1
#
_entry.id   AF-A0AAC9K881-F1
#
_cell.length_a   1.000
_cell.length_b   1.000
_cell.length_c   1.000
_cell.angle_alpha   90.00
_cell.angle_beta   90.00
_cell.angle_gamma   90.00
#
_symmetry.space_group_name_H-M   'P 1'
#
loop_
_entity.id
_entity.type
_entity.pdbx_description
1 polymer ?
#
loop_
_entity_poly.entity_id
_entity_poly.type
_entity_poly.pdbx_seq_one_letter_code
_entity_poly.pdbx_strand_id
1 'polypeptide(L)'
;MKKLNFEEAKEKAIKDLRLHFENVYIPDGIDLLDDNFIRGKYFWIFFPNKNIIFSEKNWFEKQFCCCVIGEYGGTRYMRDLRNKPTELQKALDGLAISHHPDNFK
;
A
#
# COMPACT_ATOMS: atom_id res chain seq x y z
N MET A 1 -4.27 -10.03 -18.37
CA MET A 1 -4.99 -9.47 -17.20
C MET A 1 -5.42 -8.04 -17.53
N LYS A 2 -6.60 -7.58 -17.08
CA LYS A 2 -7.03 -6.19 -17.26
C LYS A 2 -6.15 -5.27 -16.41
N LYS A 3 -5.75 -4.12 -16.96
CA LYS A 3 -5.05 -3.08 -16.21
C LYS A 3 -6.03 -2.29 -15.34
N LEU A 4 -5.71 -2.13 -14.06
CA LEU A 4 -6.48 -1.34 -13.11
C LEU A 4 -6.29 0.16 -13.40
N ASN A 5 -7.35 0.93 -13.19
CA ASN A 5 -7.26 2.38 -13.03
C ASN A 5 -6.99 2.74 -11.55
N PHE A 6 -6.82 4.04 -11.26
CA PHE A 6 -6.50 4.51 -9.92
C PHE A 6 -7.58 4.18 -8.88
N GLU A 7 -8.87 4.38 -9.21
CA GLU A 7 -9.97 4.10 -8.29
C GLU A 7 -10.08 2.59 -8.02
N GLU A 8 -9.95 1.75 -9.07
CA GLU A 8 -9.93 0.30 -8.92
C GLU A 8 -8.75 -0.17 -8.03
N ALA A 9 -7.58 0.46 -8.18
CA ALA A 9 -6.42 0.16 -7.34
C ALA A 9 -6.64 0.61 -5.88
N LYS A 10 -7.26 1.78 -5.68
CA LYS A 10 -7.59 2.31 -4.35
C LYS A 10 -8.61 1.43 -3.63
N GLU A 11 -9.69 1.04 -4.30
CA GLU A 11 -10.70 0.12 -3.76
C GLU A 11 -10.07 -1.22 -3.36
N LYS A 12 -9.19 -1.76 -4.20
CA LYS A 12 -8.45 -2.98 -3.89
C LYS A 12 -7.56 -2.83 -2.67
N ALA A 13 -6.81 -1.73 -2.56
CA ALA A 13 -5.97 -1.46 -1.40
C ALA A 13 -6.80 -1.39 -0.11
N ILE A 14 -7.97 -0.73 -0.14
CA ILE A 14 -8.89 -0.67 1.00
C ILE A 14 -9.36 -2.07 1.39
N LYS A 15 -9.78 -2.88 0.41
CA LYS A 15 -10.25 -4.25 0.66
C LYS A 15 -9.15 -5.11 1.30
N ASP A 16 -7.96 -5.09 0.72
CA ASP A 16 -6.84 -5.92 1.18
C ASP A 16 -6.35 -5.47 2.56
N LEU A 17 -6.26 -4.16 2.82
CA LEU A 17 -5.91 -3.63 4.14
C LEU A 17 -6.97 -3.95 5.19
N ARG A 18 -8.27 -3.90 4.87
CA ARG A 18 -9.33 -4.28 5.82
C ARG A 18 -9.21 -5.75 6.25
N LEU A 19 -8.80 -6.64 5.36
CA LEU A 19 -8.56 -8.05 5.70
C LEU A 19 -7.36 -8.19 6.65
N HIS A 20 -6.28 -7.44 6.42
CA HIS A 20 -5.12 -7.48 7.32
C HIS A 20 -5.36 -6.75 8.64
N PHE A 21 -6.21 -5.72 8.64
CA PHE A 21 -6.48 -4.87 9.79
C PHE A 21 -7.79 -5.24 10.49
N GLU A 22 -8.27 -6.49 10.34
CA GLU A 22 -9.53 -6.96 10.93
C GLU A 22 -9.62 -6.69 12.44
N ASN A 23 -8.48 -6.68 13.14
CA ASN A 23 -8.37 -6.42 14.58
C ASN A 23 -7.85 -5.01 14.93
N VAL A 24 -7.83 -4.08 13.97
CA VAL A 24 -7.42 -2.68 14.19
C VAL A 24 -8.67 -1.82 14.31
N TYR A 25 -8.78 -1.09 15.42
CA TYR A 25 -9.83 -0.10 15.58
C TYR A 25 -9.55 1.10 14.66
N ILE A 26 -10.53 1.42 13.80
CA ILE A 26 -10.53 2.62 12.97
C ILE A 26 -11.63 3.54 13.53
N PRO A 27 -11.28 4.74 14.03
CA PRO A 27 -12.28 5.67 14.55
C PRO A 27 -13.32 6.07 13.51
N ASP A 28 -14.55 6.36 13.95
CA ASP A 28 -15.61 6.83 13.07
C ASP A 28 -15.19 8.15 12.37
N GLY A 29 -15.50 8.26 11.08
CA GLY A 29 -15.16 9.43 10.27
C GLY A 29 -13.69 9.52 9.85
N ILE A 30 -12.87 8.50 10.14
CA ILE A 30 -11.51 8.38 9.62
C ILE A 30 -11.50 7.40 8.44
N ASP A 31 -11.01 7.87 7.28
CA ASP A 31 -10.76 6.99 6.15
C ASP A 31 -9.62 6.01 6.46
N LEU A 32 -9.69 4.81 5.89
CA LEU A 32 -8.64 3.81 6.05
C LEU A 32 -7.31 4.26 5.45
N LEU A 33 -7.36 5.01 4.35
CA LEU A 33 -6.19 5.50 3.63
C LEU A 33 -5.90 6.96 3.95
N ASP A 34 -4.63 7.34 3.88
CA ASP A 34 -4.16 8.72 3.81
C ASP A 34 -4.52 9.31 2.44
N ASP A 35 -4.69 10.63 2.38
CA ASP A 35 -4.89 11.35 1.11
C ASP A 35 -3.66 11.27 0.21
N ASN A 36 -2.48 11.14 0.82
CA ASN A 36 -1.23 10.97 0.10
C ASN A 36 -1.09 9.54 -0.43
N PHE A 37 -0.61 9.43 -1.66
CA PHE A 37 -0.23 8.17 -2.29
C PHE A 37 0.98 8.38 -3.19
N ILE A 38 1.64 7.29 -3.60
CA ILE A 38 2.70 7.35 -4.61
C ILE A 38 2.25 6.58 -5.84
N ARG A 39 2.39 7.20 -7.01
CA ARG A 39 2.25 6.53 -8.31
C ARG A 39 3.63 6.17 -8.85
N GLY A 40 3.92 4.87 -8.92
CA GLY A 40 5.08 4.33 -9.59
C GLY A 40 4.83 4.06 -11.08
N LYS A 41 5.84 3.52 -11.78
CA LYS A 41 5.77 3.22 -13.22
C LYS A 41 4.70 2.17 -13.57
N TYR A 42 4.44 1.21 -12.67
CA TYR A 42 3.51 0.08 -12.87
C TYR A 42 2.69 -0.28 -11.63
N PHE A 43 2.65 0.60 -10.63
CA PHE A 43 2.03 0.31 -9.35
C PHE A 43 1.62 1.61 -8.65
N TRP A 44 0.78 1.47 -7.63
CA TRP A 44 0.46 2.50 -6.65
C TRP A 44 0.87 2.05 -5.27
N ILE A 45 1.27 2.99 -4.42
CA ILE A 45 1.46 2.77 -2.99
C ILE A 45 0.43 3.63 -2.26
N PHE A 46 -0.41 2.96 -1.47
CA PHE A 46 -1.38 3.59 -0.59
C PHE A 46 -0.90 3.47 0.85
N PHE A 47 -1.05 4.57 1.59
CA PHE A 47 -0.65 4.65 2.98
C PHE A 47 -1.89 4.57 3.87
N PRO A 48 -1.82 3.91 5.03
CA PRO A 48 -2.90 3.95 5.98
C PRO A 48 -2.96 5.36 6.58
N ASN A 49 -4.17 5.78 6.93
CA ASN A 49 -4.37 7.08 7.54
C ASN A 49 -3.56 7.19 8.83
N LYS A 50 -2.81 8.28 8.97
CA LYS A 50 -1.94 8.54 10.13
C LYS A 50 -2.67 8.58 11.48
N ASN A 51 -3.99 8.79 11.45
CA ASN A 51 -4.84 8.81 12.64
C ASN A 51 -5.28 7.42 13.10
N ILE A 52 -4.98 6.36 12.33
CA ILE A 52 -5.22 4.97 12.73
C ILE A 52 -4.17 4.57 13.75
N ILE A 53 -4.63 4.21 14.95
CA ILE A 53 -3.76 3.80 16.05
C ILE A 53 -3.59 2.29 16.01
N PHE A 54 -2.39 1.84 15.66
CA PHE A 54 -2.04 0.43 15.75
C PHE A 54 -1.67 0.06 17.20
N SER A 55 -2.30 -1.00 17.73
CA SER A 55 -1.93 -1.60 19.02
C SER A 55 -0.46 -2.05 19.02
N GLU A 56 0.19 -2.07 20.18
CA GLU A 56 1.57 -2.60 20.33
C GLU A 56 1.71 -4.06 19.92
N LYS A 57 0.63 -4.84 20.02
CA LYS A 57 0.61 -6.26 19.62
C LYS A 57 0.63 -6.44 18.09
N ASN A 58 0.30 -5.39 17.34
CA ASN A 58 0.18 -5.41 15.87
C ASN A 58 1.51 -4.98 15.23
N TRP A 59 2.61 -5.63 15.63
CA TRP A 59 3.96 -5.25 15.22
C TRP A 59 4.14 -5.37 13.70
N PHE A 60 3.49 -6.35 13.08
CA PHE A 60 3.59 -6.60 11.65
C PHE A 60 2.87 -5.48 10.88
N GLU A 61 1.64 -5.15 11.27
CA GLU A 61 0.85 -4.08 10.68
C GLU A 61 1.52 -2.73 10.86
N LYS A 62 2.19 -2.49 12.00
CA LYS A 62 3.02 -1.29 12.21
C LYS A 62 4.20 -1.21 11.25
N GLN A 63 4.82 -2.36 10.95
CA GLN A 63 6.02 -2.40 10.10
C GLN A 63 5.71 -2.45 8.61
N PHE A 64 4.59 -3.05 8.21
CA PHE A 64 4.19 -3.31 6.82
C PHE A 64 2.80 -2.72 6.54
N CYS A 65 2.66 -1.44 6.84
CA CYS A 65 1.37 -0.76 6.86
C CYS A 65 0.93 -0.25 5.47
N CYS A 66 1.86 -0.09 4.54
CA CYS A 66 1.58 0.46 3.21
C CYS A 66 1.18 -0.65 2.24
N CYS A 67 0.15 -0.42 1.45
CA CYS A 67 -0.35 -1.36 0.46
C CYS A 67 0.14 -0.96 -0.93
N VAL A 68 0.85 -1.88 -1.59
CA VAL A 68 1.34 -1.72 -2.96
C VAL A 68 0.42 -2.49 -3.89
N ILE A 69 -0.20 -1.80 -4.83
CA ILE A 69 -1.08 -2.40 -5.85
C ILE A 69 -0.43 -2.27 -7.21
N GLY A 70 -0.07 -3.41 -7.80
CA GLY A 70 0.38 -3.48 -9.19
C GLY A 70 -0.76 -3.19 -10.16
N GLU A 71 -0.43 -2.64 -11.32
CA GLU A 71 -1.42 -2.28 -12.33
C GLU A 71 -2.18 -3.46 -12.93
N TYR A 72 -1.71 -4.68 -12.73
CA TYR A 72 -2.41 -5.92 -13.10
C TYR A 72 -3.04 -6.66 -11.91
N GLY A 73 -3.16 -6.00 -10.75
CA GLY A 73 -3.89 -6.50 -9.58
C GLY A 73 -3.08 -7.30 -8.56
N GLY A 74 -1.75 -7.36 -8.68
CA GLY A 74 -0.90 -7.91 -7.62
C GLY A 74 -0.89 -7.01 -6.38
N THR A 75 -0.90 -7.60 -5.18
CA THR A 75 -0.81 -6.86 -3.91
C THR A 75 0.46 -7.24 -3.15
N ARG A 76 1.14 -6.24 -2.58
CA ARG A 76 2.24 -6.42 -1.62
C ARG A 76 2.13 -5.42 -0.49
N TYR A 77 2.86 -5.66 0.59
CA TYR A 77 2.96 -4.74 1.72
C TYR A 77 4.39 -4.27 1.92
N MET A 78 4.55 -3.02 2.32
CA MET A 78 5.84 -2.44 2.64
C MET A 78 5.76 -1.51 3.84
N ARG A 79 6.93 -1.17 4.36
CA ARG A 79 7.07 -0.16 5.41
C ARG A 79 6.77 1.24 4.86
N ASP A 80 6.20 2.09 5.70
CA ASP A 80 6.17 3.53 5.42
C ASP A 80 7.60 4.08 5.50
N LEU A 81 8.13 4.46 4.34
CA LEU A 81 9.47 5.03 4.17
C LEU A 81 9.42 6.52 3.80
N ARG A 82 8.27 7.20 3.93
CA ARG A 82 8.13 8.63 3.58
C ARG A 82 9.14 9.52 4.32
N ASN A 83 9.56 9.13 5.52
CA ASN A 83 10.58 9.83 6.31
C ASN A 83 12.03 9.36 6.03
N LYS A 84 12.24 8.43 5.11
CA LYS A 84 13.54 7.86 4.73
C LYS A 84 13.72 7.91 3.20
N PRO A 85 13.99 9.10 2.62
CA PRO A 85 13.93 9.32 1.17
C PRO A 85 14.84 8.38 0.37
N THR A 86 16.07 8.14 0.84
CA THR A 86 17.01 7.21 0.18
C THR A 86 16.50 5.77 0.16
N GLU A 87 15.89 5.30 1.25
CA GLU A 87 15.35 3.94 1.33
C GLU A 87 14.05 3.82 0.54
N LEU A 88 13.23 4.87 0.55
CA LEU A 88 12.04 4.96 -0.30
C LEU A 88 12.41 4.84 -1.77
N GLN A 89 13.42 5.59 -2.24
CA GLN A 89 13.86 5.52 -3.64
C GLN A 89 14.30 4.11 -4.03
N LYS A 90 15.13 3.45 -3.21
CA LYS A 90 15.53 2.04 -3.43
C LYS A 90 14.33 1.10 -3.53
N ALA A 91 13.34 1.27 -2.66
CA ALA A 91 12.12 0.48 -2.69
C ALA A 91 11.32 0.73 -3.97
N LEU A 92 11.18 1.98 -4.40
CA LEU A 92 10.49 2.34 -5.65
C LEU A 92 11.18 1.73 -6.88
N ASP A 93 12.51 1.76 -6.92
CA ASP A 93 13.30 1.18 -8.01
C ASP A 93 13.10 -0.35 -8.07
N GLY A 94 13.18 -1.03 -6.93
CA GLY A 94 12.92 -2.47 -6.83
C GLY A 94 11.49 -2.86 -7.21
N LEU A 95 10.50 -2.07 -6.79
CA LEU A 95 9.10 -2.28 -7.14
C LEU A 95 8.84 -2.08 -8.63
N ALA A 96 9.51 -1.12 -9.28
CA ALA A 96 9.39 -0.89 -10.71
C ALA A 96 9.92 -2.08 -11.53
N ILE A 97 10.99 -2.72 -11.07
CA ILE A 97 11.52 -3.95 -11.66
C ILE A 97 10.54 -5.10 -11.43
N SER A 98 10.07 -5.31 -10.18
CA SER A 98 9.18 -6.42 -9.85
C SER A 98 7.83 -6.36 -10.57
N HIS A 99 7.27 -5.17 -10.75
CA HIS A 99 5.97 -4.97 -11.38
C HIS A 99 6.07 -4.73 -12.89
N HIS A 100 7.25 -4.94 -13.50
CA HIS A 100 7.40 -4.82 -14.94
C HIS A 100 6.45 -5.81 -15.66
N PRO A 101 5.70 -5.37 -16.69
CA PRO A 101 4.73 -6.22 -17.39
C PRO A 101 5.33 -7.53 -17.94
N ASP A 102 6.61 -7.50 -18.33
CA ASP A 102 7.32 -8.67 -18.84
C ASP A 102 7.45 -9.83 -17.83
N ASN A 103 7.32 -9.56 -16.53
CA ASN A 103 7.38 -10.59 -15.49
C ASN A 103 6.05 -11.38 -15.35
N PHE A 104 4.99 -10.97 -16.04
CA PHE A 104 3.65 -11.57 -15.95
C PHE A 104 3.18 -12.17 -17.28
N LYS A 105 4.12 -12.46 -18.19
CA LYS A 105 3.90 -13.12 -19.48
C LYS A 105 3.76 -14.63 -19.35
#